data_AF-A0A0F7JMY5-F1
#
_entry.id   AF-A0A0F7JMY5-F1
#
_cell.length_a   1.000
_cell.length_b   1.000
_cell.length_c   1.000
_cell.angle_alpha   90.00
_cell.angle_beta   90.00
_cell.angle_gamma   90.00
#
_symmetry.space_group_name_H-M   'P 1'
#
loop_
_entity.id
_entity.type
_entity.pdbx_description
1 polymer ?
#
loop_
_entity_poly.entity_id
_entity_poly.type
_entity_poly.pdbx_seq_one_letter_code
_entity_poly.pdbx_strand_id
1 'polypeptide(L)'
;MVALAALLFATPSQAQSAGRAPLLWTHSGLEFMVFPTAGVGASLPLGRVDLRAQFGAVYTRWMPGTDGTTPLQVNLNALYTWPRGNVVWYAGPGAGLFGDPILVGNVTGGVRGEYGSGPLGWFIEGQLRGRIKQPHLEVLPTLHLGLTYRF
;
A
#
# COMPACT_ATOMS: atom_id res chain seq x y z
N MET A 1 -2.68 -38.68 8.00
CA MET A 1 -3.17 -38.00 6.78
C MET A 1 -4.70 -37.91 6.82
N VAL A 2 -5.30 -36.97 7.56
CA VAL A 2 -6.76 -36.66 7.47
C VAL A 2 -7.08 -35.18 7.79
N ALA A 3 -6.20 -34.40 8.40
CA ALA A 3 -6.54 -33.05 8.86
C ALA A 3 -6.54 -31.92 7.79
N LEU A 4 -6.16 -32.20 6.54
CA LEU A 4 -5.95 -31.14 5.53
C LEU A 4 -7.17 -30.86 4.63
N ALA A 5 -8.24 -31.66 4.71
CA ALA A 5 -9.40 -31.53 3.80
C ALA A 5 -10.57 -30.71 4.37
N ALA A 6 -10.60 -30.46 5.69
CA ALA A 6 -11.75 -29.80 6.34
C ALA A 6 -11.76 -28.27 6.23
N LEU A 7 -10.68 -27.65 5.74
CA LEU A 7 -10.59 -26.19 5.55
C LEU A 7 -11.25 -25.68 4.25
N LEU A 8 -11.74 -26.58 3.38
CA LEU A 8 -12.33 -26.21 2.09
C LEU A 8 -13.86 -26.07 2.09
N PHE A 9 -14.54 -26.31 3.22
CA PHE A 9 -16.02 -26.27 3.30
C PHE A 9 -16.57 -25.32 4.38
N ALA A 10 -15.79 -24.34 4.84
CA ALA A 10 -16.35 -23.25 5.63
C ALA A 10 -17.26 -22.40 4.73
N THR A 11 -18.57 -22.55 4.91
CA THR A 11 -19.61 -21.68 4.35
C THR A 11 -19.24 -20.21 4.56
N PRO A 12 -19.42 -19.33 3.54
CA PRO A 12 -19.17 -17.91 3.71
C PRO A 12 -20.21 -17.34 4.68
N SER A 13 -19.84 -17.23 5.96
CA SER A 13 -20.55 -16.37 6.89
C SER A 13 -20.38 -14.94 6.39
N GLN A 14 -21.50 -14.21 6.34
CA GLN A 14 -21.64 -12.87 5.79
C GLN A 14 -20.39 -12.01 6.03
N ALA A 15 -19.76 -11.60 4.93
CA ALA A 15 -18.69 -10.61 4.92
C ALA A 15 -19.19 -9.33 5.59
N GLN A 16 -18.83 -9.15 6.86
CA GLN A 16 -19.07 -7.92 7.59
C GLN A 16 -18.21 -6.85 6.92
N SER A 17 -18.88 -6.03 6.10
CA SER A 17 -18.35 -5.02 5.19
C SER A 17 -17.02 -4.42 5.67
N ALA A 18 -15.95 -4.67 4.91
CA ALA A 18 -14.60 -4.18 5.14
C ALA A 18 -14.44 -2.64 5.01
N GLY A 19 -15.54 -1.89 5.16
CA GLY A 19 -15.64 -0.45 4.85
C GLY A 19 -16.01 0.46 6.03
N ARG A 20 -15.84 0.03 7.29
CA ARG A 20 -16.14 0.89 8.45
C ARG A 20 -15.08 0.97 9.54
N ALA A 21 -14.06 0.12 9.53
CA ALA A 21 -13.00 0.12 10.54
C ALA A 21 -11.71 0.74 9.99
N PRO A 22 -10.93 1.46 10.82
CA PRO A 22 -9.56 1.81 10.48
C PRO A 22 -8.75 0.56 10.13
N LEU A 23 -7.82 0.69 9.19
CA LEU A 23 -6.93 -0.40 8.78
C LEU A 23 -5.48 -0.01 9.03
N LEU A 24 -4.70 -0.94 9.54
CA LEU A 24 -3.24 -0.85 9.56
C LEU A 24 -2.69 -1.57 8.33
N TRP A 25 -1.67 -0.98 7.70
CA TRP A 25 -1.00 -1.48 6.50
C TRP A 25 0.47 -1.64 6.82
N THR A 26 1.05 -2.78 6.45
CA THR A 26 2.50 -2.99 6.50
C THR A 26 2.95 -3.57 5.17
N HIS A 27 4.09 -3.12 4.67
CA HIS A 27 4.52 -3.53 3.34
C HIS A 27 6.02 -3.60 3.19
N SER A 28 6.40 -4.37 2.18
CA SER A 28 7.70 -4.31 1.54
C SER A 28 7.48 -4.13 0.04
N GLY A 29 8.51 -3.72 -0.69
CA GLY A 29 8.35 -3.54 -2.12
C GLY A 29 9.62 -3.16 -2.84
N LEU A 30 9.45 -2.72 -4.08
CA LEU A 30 10.52 -2.30 -4.96
C LEU A 30 10.19 -0.95 -5.59
N GLU A 31 11.02 0.03 -5.36
CA GLU A 31 11.06 1.29 -6.11
C GLU A 31 12.00 1.17 -7.30
N PHE A 32 11.63 1.75 -8.45
CA PHE A 32 12.26 1.51 -9.75
C PHE A 32 12.39 0.02 -10.11
N MET A 33 11.58 -0.85 -9.50
CA MET A 33 11.67 -2.31 -9.63
C MET A 33 12.96 -2.95 -9.11
N VAL A 34 13.86 -2.18 -8.48
CA VAL A 34 15.18 -2.68 -8.05
C VAL A 34 15.53 -2.33 -6.62
N PHE A 35 14.85 -1.35 -6.01
CA PHE A 35 15.24 -0.81 -4.72
C PHE A 35 14.28 -1.25 -3.63
N PRO A 36 14.75 -2.05 -2.66
CA PRO A 36 13.89 -2.51 -1.58
C PRO A 36 13.28 -1.32 -0.84
N THR A 37 11.98 -1.42 -0.59
CA THR A 37 11.26 -0.50 0.28
C THR A 37 10.58 -1.28 1.40
N ALA A 38 10.39 -0.61 2.54
CA ALA A 38 9.52 -1.10 3.60
C ALA A 38 8.77 0.07 4.22
N GLY A 39 7.56 -0.18 4.71
CA GLY A 39 6.76 0.88 5.28
C GLY A 39 5.52 0.39 6.02
N VAL A 40 4.90 1.34 6.70
CA VAL A 40 3.67 1.17 7.46
C VAL A 40 2.72 2.31 7.18
N GLY A 41 1.43 2.09 7.30
CA GLY A 41 0.44 3.12 7.14
C GLY A 41 -0.86 2.80 7.86
N ALA A 42 -1.70 3.81 8.02
CA ALA A 42 -3.03 3.66 8.56
C ALA A 42 -4.03 4.32 7.61
N SER A 43 -5.20 3.69 7.46
CA SER A 43 -6.29 4.28 6.68
C SER A 43 -7.57 4.42 7.50
N LEU A 44 -8.29 5.49 7.21
CA LEU A 44 -9.61 5.78 7.77
C LEU A 44 -10.64 5.72 6.63
N PRO A 45 -11.65 4.84 6.71
CA PRO A 45 -12.70 4.78 5.70
C PRO A 45 -13.68 5.95 5.87
N LEU A 46 -13.80 6.77 4.83
CA LEU A 46 -14.76 7.86 4.69
C LEU A 46 -15.75 7.52 3.56
N GLY A 47 -16.65 6.59 3.84
CA GLY A 47 -17.62 6.09 2.85
C GLY A 47 -16.94 5.22 1.79
N ARG A 48 -16.83 5.73 0.56
CA ARG A 48 -16.14 5.04 -0.55
C ARG A 48 -14.68 5.45 -0.73
N VAL A 49 -14.18 6.35 0.11
CA VAL A 49 -12.82 6.86 0.06
C VAL A 49 -12.09 6.48 1.35
N ASP A 50 -10.96 5.79 1.23
CA ASP A 50 -10.05 5.54 2.33
C ASP A 50 -8.97 6.63 2.33
N LEU A 51 -8.91 7.45 3.38
CA LEU A 51 -7.79 8.36 3.59
C LEU A 51 -6.64 7.59 4.23
N ARG A 52 -5.51 7.43 3.52
CA ARG A 52 -4.37 6.65 3.99
C ARG A 52 -3.11 7.49 4.14
N ALA A 53 -2.60 7.56 5.37
CA ALA A 53 -1.26 8.07 5.66
C ALA A 53 -0.27 6.89 5.72
N GLN A 54 0.88 7.03 5.07
CA GLN A 54 1.92 6.00 5.03
C GLN A 54 3.31 6.61 5.23
N PHE A 55 4.16 5.86 5.91
CA PHE A 55 5.56 6.16 6.19
C PHE A 55 6.41 4.99 5.70
N GLY A 56 7.48 5.25 4.97
CA GLY A 56 8.33 4.20 4.43
C GLY A 56 9.77 4.65 4.21
N ALA A 57 10.62 3.70 3.89
CA ALA A 57 12.04 3.89 3.66
C ALA A 57 12.47 3.16 2.38
N VAL A 58 13.41 3.74 1.64
CA VAL A 58 14.08 3.11 0.50
C VAL A 58 15.49 2.73 0.89
N TYR A 59 15.84 1.46 0.74
CA TYR A 59 17.17 0.99 1.07
C TYR A 59 18.13 1.22 -0.11
N THR A 60 19.04 2.19 0.01
CA THR A 60 19.99 2.56 -1.07
C THR A 60 21.46 2.24 -0.81
N ARG A 61 21.78 1.62 0.33
CA ARG A 61 23.16 1.41 0.82
C ARG A 61 24.12 0.73 -0.17
N TRP A 62 23.61 -0.08 -1.08
CA TRP A 62 24.42 -0.87 -2.02
C TRP A 62 24.51 -0.25 -3.43
N MET A 63 24.04 0.99 -3.63
CA MET A 63 24.00 1.61 -4.95
C MET A 63 25.26 2.43 -5.25
N PRO A 64 25.87 2.27 -6.43
CA PRO A 64 26.87 3.20 -6.94
C PRO A 64 26.27 4.61 -7.12
N GLY A 65 26.93 5.63 -6.59
CA GLY A 65 26.51 7.02 -6.76
C GLY A 65 25.42 7.51 -5.79
N THR A 66 24.97 6.67 -4.86
CA THR A 66 24.28 7.16 -3.66
C THR A 66 25.29 7.33 -2.53
N ASP A 67 25.01 8.23 -1.61
CA ASP A 67 25.75 8.42 -0.35
C ASP A 67 25.39 7.36 0.70
N GLY A 68 24.64 6.33 0.31
CA GLY A 68 24.11 5.30 1.20
C GLY A 68 23.00 5.77 2.12
N THR A 69 22.45 6.97 1.93
CA THR A 69 21.31 7.45 2.71
C THR A 69 20.05 6.65 2.40
N THR A 70 19.25 6.37 3.43
CA THR A 70 17.96 5.69 3.30
C THR A 70 16.88 6.76 3.30
N PRO A 71 16.44 7.28 2.14
CA PRO A 71 15.44 8.35 2.11
C PRO A 71 14.13 7.85 2.71
N LEU A 72 13.55 8.69 3.55
CA LEU A 72 12.24 8.48 4.13
C LEU A 72 11.16 9.02 3.19
N GLN A 73 10.01 8.37 3.25
CA GLN A 73 8.83 8.70 2.49
C GLN A 73 7.66 8.89 3.43
N VAL A 74 6.91 9.96 3.21
CA VAL A 74 5.64 10.21 3.88
C VAL A 74 4.63 10.49 2.79
N ASN A 75 3.52 9.76 2.73
CA ASN A 75 2.47 10.04 1.75
C ASN A 75 1.10 10.05 2.40
N LEU A 76 0.22 10.90 1.86
CA LEU A 76 -1.19 10.92 2.15
C LEU A 76 -1.95 10.63 0.85
N ASN A 77 -2.83 9.63 0.88
CA ASN A 77 -3.58 9.17 -0.28
C ASN A 77 -5.08 9.27 -0.02
N ALA A 78 -5.85 9.63 -1.03
CA ALA A 78 -7.29 9.49 -1.05
C ALA A 78 -7.66 8.35 -1.99
N LEU A 79 -7.97 7.18 -1.44
CA LEU A 79 -8.14 5.94 -2.21
C LEU A 79 -9.63 5.63 -2.36
N TYR A 80 -10.14 5.70 -3.58
CA TYR A 80 -11.49 5.25 -3.88
C TYR A 80 -11.53 3.73 -3.90
N THR A 81 -12.54 3.13 -3.27
CA THR A 81 -12.63 1.67 -3.10
C THR A 81 -13.84 1.07 -3.84
N TRP A 82 -13.62 -0.11 -4.43
CA TRP A 82 -14.62 -0.88 -5.16
C TRP A 82 -14.56 -2.36 -4.73
N PRO A 83 -15.43 -2.79 -3.81
CA PRO A 83 -15.54 -4.20 -3.44
C PRO A 83 -16.03 -5.05 -4.61
N ARG A 84 -15.39 -6.21 -4.84
CA ARG A 84 -15.78 -7.19 -5.86
C ARG A 84 -15.48 -8.61 -5.37
N GLY A 85 -16.49 -9.31 -4.89
CA GLY A 85 -16.31 -10.64 -4.32
C GLY A 85 -15.45 -10.58 -3.05
N ASN A 86 -14.41 -11.40 -2.99
CA ASN A 86 -13.48 -11.48 -1.85
C ASN A 86 -12.29 -10.52 -1.93
N VAL A 87 -12.35 -9.52 -2.81
CA VAL A 87 -11.31 -8.50 -2.95
C VAL A 87 -11.90 -7.10 -3.02
N VAL A 88 -11.10 -6.11 -2.62
CA VAL A 88 -11.41 -4.69 -2.75
C VAL A 88 -10.35 -4.06 -3.65
N TRP A 89 -10.80 -3.55 -4.79
CA TRP A 89 -9.97 -2.72 -5.66
C TRP A 89 -9.92 -1.31 -5.11
N TYR A 90 -8.79 -0.64 -5.27
CA TYR A 90 -8.69 0.75 -4.89
C TYR A 90 -7.71 1.53 -5.76
N ALA A 91 -7.98 2.82 -5.92
CA ALA A 91 -7.09 3.72 -6.64
C ALA A 91 -7.35 5.17 -6.25
N GLY A 92 -6.34 6.02 -6.39
CA GLY A 92 -6.52 7.45 -6.23
C GLY A 92 -5.24 8.25 -6.15
N PRO A 93 -5.38 9.58 -6.05
CA PRO A 93 -4.25 10.48 -5.94
C PRO A 93 -3.70 10.51 -4.51
N GLY A 94 -2.47 11.00 -4.41
CA GLY A 94 -1.83 11.36 -3.17
C GLY A 94 -0.75 12.40 -3.36
N ALA A 95 -0.25 12.89 -2.24
CA ALA A 95 0.92 13.74 -2.18
C ALA A 95 1.78 13.33 -0.99
N GLY A 96 3.07 13.61 -1.09
CA GLY A 96 4.02 13.19 -0.08
C GLY A 96 5.31 13.96 -0.09
N LEU A 97 6.18 13.57 0.83
CA LEU A 97 7.56 14.03 0.94
C LEU A 97 8.49 12.85 0.69
N PHE A 98 9.61 13.10 0.01
CA PHE A 98 10.65 12.12 -0.25
C PHE A 98 12.03 12.72 0.04
N GLY A 99 12.85 12.05 0.87
CA GLY A 99 14.20 12.49 1.19
C GLY A 99 14.23 13.90 1.79
N ASP A 100 15.06 14.79 1.25
CA ASP A 100 15.16 16.21 1.64
C ASP A 100 13.88 16.98 1.27
N PRO A 101 12.94 17.14 2.21
CA PRO A 101 11.49 17.32 2.03
C PRO A 101 10.99 17.73 0.63
N ILE A 102 11.21 16.89 -0.39
CA ILE A 102 10.79 17.17 -1.76
C ILE A 102 9.31 16.80 -1.85
N LEU A 103 8.47 17.78 -2.20
CA LEU A 103 7.06 17.52 -2.48
C LEU A 103 6.95 16.65 -3.73
N VAL A 104 6.26 15.51 -3.59
CA VAL A 104 5.96 14.59 -4.68
C VAL A 104 4.46 14.42 -4.81
N GLY A 105 3.97 14.42 -6.04
CA GLY A 105 2.62 13.95 -6.35
C GLY A 105 2.65 12.45 -6.61
N ASN A 106 1.61 11.73 -6.22
CA ASN A 106 1.54 10.30 -6.48
C ASN A 106 0.16 9.86 -6.95
N VAL A 107 0.14 8.78 -7.72
CA VAL A 107 -1.07 8.02 -8.06
C VAL A 107 -0.85 6.60 -7.61
N THR A 108 -1.82 6.07 -6.90
CA THR A 108 -1.76 4.75 -6.26
C THR A 108 -2.91 3.90 -6.78
N GLY A 109 -2.66 2.62 -7.04
CA GLY A 109 -3.68 1.66 -7.44
C GLY A 109 -3.33 0.26 -6.96
N GLY A 110 -4.31 -0.48 -6.46
CA GLY A 110 -4.06 -1.80 -5.92
C GLY A 110 -5.31 -2.62 -5.69
N VAL A 111 -5.07 -3.81 -5.14
CA VAL A 111 -6.09 -4.76 -4.74
C VAL A 111 -5.73 -5.29 -3.36
N ARG A 112 -6.70 -5.37 -2.47
CA ARG A 112 -6.58 -6.04 -1.17
C ARG A 112 -7.58 -7.19 -1.04
N GLY A 113 -7.18 -8.25 -0.36
CA GLY A 113 -8.09 -9.32 0.04
C GLY A 113 -9.06 -8.87 1.13
N GLU A 114 -10.28 -9.41 1.10
CA GLU A 114 -11.18 -9.30 2.25
C GLU A 114 -10.70 -10.16 3.42
N TYR A 115 -11.00 -9.72 4.64
CA TYR A 115 -10.49 -10.29 5.89
C TYR A 115 -11.06 -11.67 6.26
N GLY A 116 -12.10 -12.15 5.55
CA GLY A 116 -12.83 -13.35 5.94
C GLY A 116 -13.29 -13.27 7.40
N SER A 117 -13.08 -14.35 8.16
CA SER A 117 -13.36 -14.44 9.60
C SER A 117 -12.25 -13.86 10.50
N GLY A 118 -11.09 -13.50 9.93
CA GLY A 118 -9.94 -13.02 10.68
C GLY A 118 -9.78 -11.50 10.69
N PRO A 119 -8.74 -10.99 11.37
CA PRO A 119 -8.34 -9.58 11.29
C PRO A 119 -7.26 -9.32 10.23
N LEU A 120 -6.65 -10.36 9.65
CA LEU A 120 -5.54 -10.23 8.70
C LEU A 120 -6.01 -10.30 7.24
N GLY A 121 -5.45 -9.42 6.42
CA GLY A 121 -5.62 -9.41 4.97
C GLY A 121 -4.29 -9.20 4.26
N TRP A 122 -4.30 -9.25 2.94
CA TRP A 122 -3.13 -9.02 2.08
C TRP A 122 -3.43 -7.92 1.05
N PHE A 123 -2.40 -7.34 0.46
CA PHE A 123 -2.57 -6.44 -0.67
C PHE A 123 -1.40 -6.45 -1.65
N ILE A 124 -1.68 -6.00 -2.88
CA ILE A 124 -0.71 -5.72 -3.94
C ILE A 124 -1.02 -4.32 -4.47
N GLU A 125 -0.01 -3.47 -4.60
CA GLU A 125 -0.19 -2.07 -4.95
C GLU A 125 0.91 -1.55 -5.86
N GLY A 126 0.51 -0.89 -6.94
CA GLY A 126 1.39 -0.04 -7.73
C GLY A 126 1.25 1.42 -7.31
N GLN A 127 2.36 2.14 -7.26
CA GLN A 127 2.40 3.58 -7.06
C GLN A 127 3.32 4.23 -8.10
N LEU A 128 2.87 5.32 -8.70
CA LEU A 128 3.70 6.20 -9.52
C LEU A 128 3.88 7.51 -8.77
N ARG A 129 5.12 7.90 -8.48
CA ARG A 129 5.44 9.19 -7.87
C ARG A 129 6.10 10.10 -8.89
N GLY A 130 5.60 11.31 -9.03
CA GLY A 130 6.19 12.35 -9.86
C GLY A 130 6.83 13.43 -8.98
N ARG A 131 8.09 13.78 -9.27
CA ARG A 131 8.72 15.00 -8.78
C ARG A 131 9.10 15.91 -9.94
N ILE A 132 8.86 17.21 -9.77
CA ILE A 132 9.23 18.22 -10.77
C ILE A 132 10.62 18.74 -10.39
N LYS A 133 11.64 18.36 -11.17
CA LYS A 133 12.99 18.94 -11.11
C LYS A 133 13.22 19.68 -12.43
N GLN A 134 12.97 20.98 -12.49
CA GLN A 134 13.04 21.74 -13.75
C GLN A 134 14.35 21.46 -14.53
N PRO A 135 14.29 21.10 -15.83
CA PRO A 135 13.13 20.97 -16.72
C PRO A 135 12.52 19.54 -16.81
N HIS A 136 12.95 18.60 -15.98
CA HIS A 136 12.60 17.18 -16.07
C HIS A 136 11.51 16.76 -15.07
N LEU A 137 10.53 16.00 -15.57
CA LEU A 137 9.64 15.20 -14.73
C LEU A 137 10.35 13.87 -14.45
N GLU A 138 10.57 13.56 -13.18
CA GLU A 138 11.06 12.26 -12.77
C GLU A 138 9.90 11.45 -12.19
N VAL A 139 9.69 10.26 -12.76
CA VAL A 139 8.64 9.33 -12.32
C VAL A 139 9.31 8.12 -11.66
N LEU A 140 8.91 7.84 -10.43
CA LEU A 140 9.40 6.72 -9.63
C LEU A 140 8.30 5.67 -9.52
N PRO A 141 8.32 4.61 -10.35
CA PRO A 141 7.38 3.50 -10.21
C PRO A 141 7.75 2.65 -9.00
N THR A 142 6.74 2.24 -8.25
CA THR A 142 6.90 1.41 -7.05
C THR A 142 5.86 0.31 -7.05
N LEU A 143 6.27 -0.88 -6.65
CA LEU A 143 5.37 -2.01 -6.40
C LEU A 143 5.49 -2.42 -4.93
N HIS A 144 4.38 -2.51 -4.22
CA HIS A 144 4.29 -2.97 -2.84
C HIS A 144 3.51 -4.28 -2.74
N LEU A 145 3.98 -5.13 -1.85
CA LEU A 145 3.30 -6.32 -1.37
C LEU A 145 3.23 -6.22 0.15
N GLY A 146 2.09 -6.52 0.74
CA GLY A 146 1.94 -6.32 2.16
C GLY A 146 0.74 -6.98 2.80
N LEU A 147 0.66 -6.74 4.11
CA LEU A 147 -0.41 -7.20 4.97
C LEU A 147 -1.24 -6.01 5.42
N THR A 148 -2.50 -6.29 5.70
CA THR A 148 -3.39 -5.35 6.37
C THR A 148 -3.96 -5.98 7.62
N TYR A 149 -4.24 -5.16 8.62
CA TYR A 149 -4.87 -5.57 9.86
C TYR A 149 -6.10 -4.70 10.13
N ARG A 150 -7.23 -5.35 10.41
CA ARG A 150 -8.48 -4.75 10.87
C ARG A 150 -8.59 -4.94 12.38
N PHE A 151 -8.89 -3.84 13.08
CA PHE A 151 -9.24 -3.85 14.51
C PHE A 151 -10.64 -4.41 14.75
#